data_AF-A0A0D8XH35-F1
#
_entry.id   AF-A0A0D8XH35-F1
#
_cell.length_a   1.000
_cell.length_b   1.000
_cell.length_c   1.000
_cell.angle_alpha   90.00
_cell.angle_beta   90.00
_cell.angle_gamma   90.00
#
_symmetry.space_group_name_H-M   'P 1'
#
loop_
_entity.id
_entity.type
_entity.pdbx_description
1 polymer ?
#
loop_
_entity_poly.entity_id
_entity_poly.type
_entity_poly.pdbx_seq_one_letter_code
_entity_poly.pdbx_strand_id
1 'polypeptide(L)'
;MGYANAYPNTAVNGFRMFLNKSMKSTIEETTFSWLWSAILNVYFIGFISGSVFTIPIADHIGRKWCLVFGNVTNFIAAFLTSLSIAYFMPSLFVLSRIIFAVGAAISMNSLILLLQESAELSLRGLMSFNAEMAFVITNALGALAGMDDILGNNLVILVGLPCIPSFLSIVVSLYFHESPRFLFVKKNDRKKAGRAIKFYQGIDEQSITTILSSYEAETSTSYGSIKELCLAKHVRKGLFLGWYIHLFFGH
;
A
#
# COMPACT_ATOMS: atom_id res chain seq x y z
N MET A 1 -6.89 1.04 -0.34
CA MET A 1 -5.99 1.78 0.59
C MET A 1 -6.38 3.24 0.67
N GLY A 2 -6.43 3.98 -0.45
CA GLY A 2 -6.80 5.40 -0.47
C GLY A 2 -8.14 5.71 0.17
N TYR A 3 -9.18 4.91 -0.10
CA TYR A 3 -10.51 5.10 0.51
C TYR A 3 -10.45 5.19 2.05
N ALA A 4 -9.73 4.26 2.69
CA ALA A 4 -9.68 4.16 4.15
C ALA A 4 -8.82 5.26 4.81
N ASN A 5 -7.92 5.85 4.05
CA ASN A 5 -7.18 7.04 4.45
C ASN A 5 -8.07 8.28 4.42
N ALA A 6 -8.94 8.40 3.41
CA ALA A 6 -9.67 9.63 3.12
C ALA A 6 -10.99 9.80 3.89
N TYR A 7 -11.83 8.76 3.98
CA TYR A 7 -13.17 8.90 4.56
C TYR A 7 -13.21 9.52 5.98
N PRO A 8 -12.24 9.30 6.88
CA PRO A 8 -12.32 9.91 8.21
C PRO A 8 -12.16 11.44 8.14
N ASN A 9 -11.43 11.95 7.14
CA ASN A 9 -11.19 13.40 7.01
C ASN A 9 -12.47 14.16 6.65
N THR A 10 -13.45 13.51 6.04
CA THR A 10 -14.74 14.12 5.68
C THR A 10 -15.86 13.73 6.65
N ALA A 11 -15.85 12.52 7.21
CA ALA A 11 -16.87 12.03 8.15
C ALA A 11 -16.65 12.49 9.61
N VAL A 12 -16.10 13.69 9.83
CA VAL A 12 -15.66 14.18 11.14
C VAL A 12 -16.81 14.19 12.17
N ASN A 13 -18.00 14.62 11.74
CA ASN A 13 -19.19 14.68 12.59
C ASN A 13 -19.62 13.29 13.05
N GLY A 14 -19.68 12.31 12.13
CA GLY A 14 -19.98 10.93 12.46
C GLY A 14 -18.99 10.35 13.47
N PHE A 15 -17.69 10.57 13.26
CA PHE A 15 -16.65 10.10 14.19
C PHE A 15 -16.70 10.79 15.55
N ARG A 16 -17.05 12.07 15.59
CA ARG A 16 -17.30 12.79 16.85
C ARG A 16 -18.44 12.18 17.64
N MET A 17 -19.56 11.87 16.98
CA MET A 17 -20.69 11.19 17.62
C MET A 17 -20.30 9.81 18.16
N PHE A 18 -19.52 9.05 17.38
CA PHE A 18 -18.96 7.77 17.82
C PHE A 18 -18.11 7.90 19.09
N LEU A 19 -17.21 8.88 19.16
CA LEU A 19 -16.35 9.11 20.33
C LEU A 19 -17.17 9.56 21.54
N ASN A 20 -18.09 10.51 21.37
CA ASN A 20 -18.98 10.98 22.44
C ASN A 20 -19.79 9.82 23.04
N LYS A 21 -20.35 8.96 22.17
CA LYS A 21 -21.13 7.79 22.59
C LYS A 21 -20.26 6.76 23.32
N SER A 22 -19.03 6.54 22.87
CA SER A 22 -18.08 5.62 23.50
C SER A 22 -17.66 6.09 24.90
N MET A 23 -17.49 7.41 25.10
CA MET A 23 -17.11 8.01 26.39
C MET A 23 -18.29 8.35 27.30
N LYS A 24 -19.53 8.20 26.80
CA LYS A 24 -20.77 8.60 27.48
C LYS A 24 -20.78 10.07 27.93
N SER A 25 -20.06 10.92 27.21
CA SER A 25 -19.91 12.34 27.49
C SER A 25 -19.67 13.14 26.21
N THR A 26 -20.01 14.42 26.24
CA THR A 26 -19.72 15.34 25.13
C THR A 26 -18.29 15.85 25.27
N ILE A 27 -17.46 15.58 24.27
CA ILE A 27 -16.07 16.07 24.23
C ILE A 27 -16.07 17.54 23.82
N GLU A 28 -15.33 18.36 24.56
CA GLU A 28 -15.05 19.75 24.20
C GLU A 28 -14.35 19.85 22.84
N GLU A 29 -14.63 20.92 22.08
CA GLU A 29 -14.07 21.15 20.74
C GLU A 29 -12.55 21.04 20.68
N THR A 30 -11.87 21.67 21.65
CA THR A 30 -10.41 21.71 21.74
C THR A 30 -9.85 20.30 21.93
N THR A 31 -10.41 19.54 22.87
CA THR A 31 -10.02 18.16 23.15
C THR A 31 -10.29 17.24 21.97
N PHE A 32 -11.45 17.38 21.33
CA PHE A 32 -11.79 16.61 20.14
C PHE A 32 -10.80 16.88 19.00
N SER A 33 -10.45 18.14 18.75
CA SER A 33 -9.51 18.52 17.68
C SER A 33 -8.14 17.89 17.85
N TRP A 34 -7.58 17.91 19.07
CA TRP A 34 -6.30 17.26 19.38
C TRP A 34 -6.38 15.74 19.26
N LEU A 35 -7.43 15.14 19.83
CA LEU A 35 -7.65 13.69 19.78
C LEU A 35 -7.82 13.22 18.33
N TRP A 36 -8.65 13.90 17.56
CA TRP A 36 -8.92 13.57 16.16
C TRP A 36 -7.66 13.71 15.31
N SER A 37 -6.90 14.79 15.51
CA SER A 37 -5.60 14.96 14.85
C SER A 37 -4.65 13.81 15.17
N ALA A 38 -4.57 13.37 16.42
CA ALA A 38 -3.74 12.21 16.79
C ALA A 38 -4.22 10.92 16.08
N ILE A 39 -5.53 10.66 16.07
CA ILE A 39 -6.15 9.50 15.41
C ILE A 39 -5.91 9.49 13.88
N LEU A 40 -5.93 10.65 13.24
CA LEU A 40 -5.60 10.76 11.82
C LEU A 40 -4.11 10.46 11.58
N ASN A 41 -3.23 11.05 12.40
CA ASN A 41 -1.78 10.99 12.20
C ASN A 41 -1.13 9.64 12.50
N VAL A 42 -1.74 8.77 13.33
CA VAL A 42 -1.21 7.41 13.54
C VAL A 42 -1.16 6.59 12.25
N TYR A 43 -1.97 6.95 11.24
CA TYR A 43 -1.90 6.33 9.91
C TYR A 43 -0.52 6.52 9.28
N PHE A 44 0.06 7.72 9.34
CA PHE A 44 1.38 7.98 8.74
C PHE A 44 2.50 7.20 9.44
N ILE A 45 2.42 7.04 10.77
CA ILE A 45 3.38 6.23 11.53
C ILE A 45 3.34 4.77 11.05
N GLY A 46 2.14 4.21 10.89
CA GLY A 46 1.97 2.85 10.35
C GLY A 46 2.46 2.73 8.91
N PHE A 47 2.19 3.72 8.06
CA PHE A 47 2.58 3.71 6.65
C PHE A 47 4.11 3.77 6.47
N ILE A 48 4.80 4.63 7.23
CA ILE A 48 6.27 4.68 7.27
C ILE A 48 6.83 3.34 7.71
N SER A 49 6.29 2.79 8.81
CA SER A 49 6.74 1.51 9.35
C SER A 49 6.60 0.40 8.30
N GLY A 50 5.43 0.26 7.68
CA GLY A 50 5.21 -0.73 6.62
C GLY A 50 6.11 -0.53 5.41
N SER A 51 6.40 0.73 5.04
CA SER A 51 7.30 1.04 3.92
C SER A 51 8.73 0.58 4.17
N VAL A 52 9.26 0.82 5.36
CA VAL A 52 10.60 0.37 5.77
C VAL A 52 10.73 -1.16 5.72
N PHE A 53 9.69 -1.88 6.14
CA PHE A 53 9.70 -3.34 6.16
C PHE A 53 9.34 -4.01 4.83
N THR A 54 8.82 -3.26 3.84
CA THR A 54 8.36 -3.87 2.58
C THR A 54 9.50 -4.58 1.84
N ILE A 55 10.63 -3.89 1.61
CA ILE A 55 11.77 -4.42 0.84
C ILE A 55 12.32 -5.72 1.45
N PRO A 56 12.70 -5.77 2.75
CA PRO A 56 13.25 -7.01 3.32
C PRO A 56 12.25 -8.17 3.28
N ILE A 57 10.95 -7.91 3.48
CA ILE A 57 9.91 -8.95 3.36
C ILE A 57 9.83 -9.43 1.90
N ALA A 58 9.71 -8.50 0.93
CA ALA A 58 9.58 -8.83 -0.49
C ALA A 58 10.81 -9.56 -1.06
N ASP A 59 12.00 -9.31 -0.52
CA ASP A 59 13.23 -10.04 -0.88
C ASP A 59 13.30 -11.44 -0.28
N HIS A 60 12.59 -11.70 0.82
CA HIS A 60 12.54 -13.01 1.45
C HIS A 60 11.44 -13.90 0.83
N ILE A 61 10.21 -13.39 0.74
CA ILE A 61 9.03 -14.18 0.33
C ILE A 61 8.61 -13.98 -1.14
N GLY A 62 9.13 -12.95 -1.81
CA GLY A 62 8.73 -12.56 -3.17
C GLY A 62 7.72 -11.41 -3.18
N ARG A 63 7.56 -10.78 -4.34
CA ARG A 63 6.77 -9.54 -4.51
C ARG A 63 5.28 -9.86 -4.48
N LYS A 64 4.85 -10.92 -5.17
CA LYS A 64 3.46 -11.41 -5.14
C LYS A 64 3.03 -11.78 -3.72
N TRP A 65 3.82 -12.57 -3.02
CA TRP A 65 3.44 -13.02 -1.67
C TRP A 65 3.47 -11.89 -0.64
N CYS A 66 4.38 -10.93 -0.80
CA CYS A 66 4.38 -9.70 0.00
C CYS A 66 3.12 -8.85 -0.25
N LEU A 67 2.68 -8.73 -1.51
CA LEU A 67 1.41 -8.10 -1.89
C LEU A 67 0.21 -8.79 -1.23
N VAL A 68 0.14 -10.13 -1.31
CA VAL A 68 -0.92 -10.92 -0.68
C VAL A 68 -0.94 -10.72 0.84
N PHE A 69 0.23 -10.76 1.49
CA PHE A 69 0.36 -10.51 2.93
C PHE A 69 -0.17 -9.12 3.33
N GLY A 70 0.20 -8.08 2.58
CA GLY A 70 -0.33 -6.73 2.80
C GLY A 70 -1.85 -6.65 2.61
N ASN A 71 -2.39 -7.31 1.58
CA ASN A 71 -3.83 -7.34 1.31
C ASN A 71 -4.63 -8.09 2.39
N VAL A 72 -4.11 -9.21 2.90
CA VAL A 72 -4.70 -9.93 4.05
C VAL A 72 -4.70 -9.05 5.29
N THR A 73 -3.58 -8.38 5.57
CA THR A 73 -3.47 -7.45 6.70
C THR A 73 -4.49 -6.32 6.60
N ASN A 74 -4.67 -5.75 5.40
CA ASN A 74 -5.68 -4.71 5.14
C ASN A 74 -7.12 -5.21 5.35
N PHE A 75 -7.43 -6.44 4.91
CA PHE A 75 -8.76 -7.02 5.11
C PHE A 75 -9.06 -7.23 6.60
N ILE A 76 -8.11 -7.79 7.36
CA ILE A 76 -8.24 -7.95 8.81
C ILE A 76 -8.44 -6.58 9.48
N ALA A 77 -7.64 -5.58 9.11
CA ALA A 77 -7.74 -4.25 9.68
C ALA A 77 -9.07 -3.54 9.33
N ALA A 78 -9.59 -3.70 8.11
CA ALA A 78 -10.91 -3.19 7.73
C ALA A 78 -12.03 -3.85 8.55
N PHE A 79 -11.93 -5.16 8.77
CA PHE A 79 -12.85 -5.90 9.63
C PHE A 79 -12.77 -5.41 11.09
N LEU A 80 -11.58 -5.25 11.65
CA LEU A 80 -11.38 -4.69 13.00
C LEU A 80 -11.92 -3.25 13.12
N THR A 81 -11.79 -2.45 12.07
CA THR A 81 -12.38 -1.10 12.00
C THR A 81 -13.91 -1.17 12.02
N SER A 82 -14.50 -2.15 11.35
CA SER A 82 -15.96 -2.34 11.37
C SER A 82 -16.45 -2.77 12.76
N LEU A 83 -15.71 -3.68 13.43
CA LEU A 83 -16.01 -4.08 14.80
C LEU A 83 -15.84 -2.92 15.79
N SER A 84 -14.84 -2.07 15.62
CA SER A 84 -14.61 -0.94 16.52
C SER A 84 -15.79 0.04 16.51
N ILE A 85 -16.39 0.28 15.34
CA ILE A 85 -17.61 1.09 15.21
C ILE A 85 -18.82 0.36 15.79
N ALA A 86 -19.01 -0.93 15.48
CA ALA A 86 -20.15 -1.71 15.96
C ALA A 86 -20.21 -1.81 17.49
N TYR A 87 -19.04 -1.94 18.15
CA TYR A 87 -18.93 -2.10 19.60
C TYR A 87 -18.53 -0.83 20.36
N PHE A 88 -18.47 0.33 19.69
CA PHE A 88 -18.10 1.61 20.33
C PHE A 88 -16.72 1.55 21.03
N MET A 89 -15.68 1.06 20.34
CA MET A 89 -14.33 0.85 20.86
C MET A 89 -13.28 1.75 20.17
N PRO A 90 -13.05 3.00 20.64
CA PRO A 90 -12.10 3.92 20.01
C PRO A 90 -10.65 3.42 19.99
N SER A 91 -10.21 2.68 21.01
CA SER A 91 -8.87 2.09 21.06
C SER A 91 -8.65 1.07 19.94
N LEU A 92 -9.66 0.25 19.64
CA LEU A 92 -9.62 -0.69 18.55
C LEU A 92 -9.61 0.02 17.19
N PHE A 93 -10.32 1.15 17.06
CA PHE A 93 -10.27 1.99 15.85
C PHE A 93 -8.85 2.55 15.60
N VAL A 94 -8.18 3.06 16.63
CA VAL A 94 -6.79 3.55 16.51
C VAL A 94 -5.85 2.41 16.12
N LEU A 95 -5.96 1.26 16.79
CA LEU A 95 -5.14 0.09 16.50
C LEU A 95 -5.36 -0.41 15.06
N SER A 96 -6.61 -0.52 14.62
CA SER A 96 -6.95 -0.98 13.28
C SER A 96 -6.43 -0.03 12.21
N ARG A 97 -6.44 1.29 12.45
CA ARG A 97 -5.83 2.29 11.54
C ARG A 97 -4.33 2.06 11.35
N ILE A 98 -3.59 1.79 12.43
CA ILE A 98 -2.14 1.50 12.36
C ILE A 98 -1.89 0.23 11.55
N ILE A 99 -2.62 -0.85 11.85
CA ILE A 99 -2.49 -2.14 11.14
C ILE A 99 -2.83 -1.96 9.66
N PHE A 100 -3.92 -1.24 9.35
CA PHE A 100 -4.30 -0.95 7.97
C PHE A 100 -3.21 -0.16 7.24
N ALA A 101 -2.62 0.86 7.88
CA ALA A 101 -1.58 1.67 7.26
C ALA A 101 -0.31 0.87 6.96
N VAL A 102 0.10 -0.03 7.87
CA VAL A 102 1.22 -0.96 7.66
C VAL A 102 0.93 -1.89 6.49
N GLY A 103 -0.25 -2.54 6.48
CA GLY A 103 -0.67 -3.42 5.41
C GLY A 103 -0.74 -2.70 4.06
N ALA A 104 -1.24 -1.46 4.07
CA ALA A 104 -1.38 -0.61 2.89
C ALA A 104 0.00 -0.28 2.29
N ALA A 105 0.95 0.17 3.11
CA ALA A 105 2.31 0.44 2.63
C ALA A 105 2.96 -0.81 2.03
N ILE A 106 2.86 -1.95 2.71
CA ILE A 106 3.44 -3.21 2.23
C ILE A 106 2.84 -3.63 0.89
N SER A 107 1.52 -3.60 0.77
CA SER A 107 0.83 -4.01 -0.46
C SER A 107 1.07 -3.03 -1.60
N MET A 108 1.02 -1.72 -1.38
CA MET A 108 1.28 -0.70 -2.40
C MET A 108 2.71 -0.79 -2.94
N ASN A 109 3.71 -0.82 -2.07
CA ASN A 109 5.10 -0.91 -2.48
C ASN A 109 5.40 -2.24 -3.20
N SER A 110 4.82 -3.35 -2.72
CA SER A 110 4.98 -4.66 -3.37
C SER A 110 4.32 -4.72 -4.74
N LEU A 111 3.17 -4.07 -4.91
CA LEU A 111 2.49 -3.94 -6.21
C LEU A 111 3.36 -3.17 -7.20
N ILE A 112 3.92 -2.02 -6.78
CA ILE A 112 4.80 -1.21 -7.64
C ILE A 112 6.03 -2.02 -8.05
N LEU A 113 6.68 -2.72 -7.11
CA LEU A 113 7.81 -3.60 -7.41
C LEU A 113 7.44 -4.72 -8.37
N LEU A 114 6.31 -5.39 -8.15
CA LEU A 114 5.83 -6.46 -9.03
C LEU A 114 5.59 -5.95 -10.45
N LEU A 115 4.95 -4.80 -10.60
CA LEU A 115 4.69 -4.19 -11.90
C LEU A 115 5.98 -3.78 -12.60
N GLN A 116 6.91 -3.15 -11.88
CA GLN A 116 8.19 -2.71 -12.44
C GLN A 116 9.08 -3.89 -12.86
N GLU A 117 9.09 -4.98 -12.10
CA GLU A 117 9.90 -6.15 -12.41
C GLU A 117 9.27 -7.05 -13.49
N SER A 118 7.95 -6.94 -13.72
CA SER A 118 7.22 -7.77 -14.68
C SER A 118 6.98 -7.08 -16.03
N ALA A 119 6.86 -5.75 -16.04
CA ALA A 119 6.58 -4.98 -17.25
C ALA A 119 7.80 -4.82 -18.17
N GLU A 120 7.50 -4.65 -19.46
CA GLU A 120 8.47 -4.22 -20.47
C GLU A 120 9.10 -2.87 -20.09
N LEU A 121 10.37 -2.68 -20.43
CA LEU A 121 11.16 -1.50 -20.06
C LEU A 121 10.47 -0.17 -20.41
N SER A 122 9.82 -0.09 -21.56
CA SER A 122 9.09 1.09 -22.05
C SER A 122 7.83 1.41 -21.24
N LEU A 123 7.21 0.42 -20.59
CA LEU A 123 5.92 0.54 -19.90
C LEU A 123 6.03 0.61 -18.38
N ARG A 124 7.20 0.32 -17.79
CA ARG A 124 7.41 0.29 -16.32
C ARG A 124 6.92 1.56 -15.62
N GLY A 125 7.30 2.73 -16.16
CA GLY A 125 6.90 4.02 -15.61
C GLY A 125 5.39 4.25 -15.64
N LEU A 126 4.74 3.92 -16.76
CA LEU A 126 3.29 4.03 -16.92
C LEU A 126 2.52 3.08 -15.99
N MET A 127 3.03 1.86 -15.77
CA MET A 127 2.41 0.90 -14.86
C MET A 127 2.46 1.37 -13.40
N SER A 128 3.60 1.92 -12.95
CA SER A 128 3.70 2.52 -11.61
C SER A 128 2.78 3.74 -11.48
N PHE A 129 2.74 4.61 -12.49
CA PHE A 129 1.84 5.76 -12.52
C PHE A 129 0.36 5.34 -12.44
N ASN A 130 -0.04 4.29 -13.15
CA ASN A 130 -1.41 3.78 -13.11
C ASN A 130 -1.79 3.27 -11.69
N ALA A 131 -0.87 2.61 -10.99
CA ALA A 131 -1.10 2.18 -9.61
C ALA A 131 -1.31 3.38 -8.66
N GLU A 132 -0.51 4.44 -8.80
CA GLU A 132 -0.67 5.69 -8.05
C GLU A 132 -1.99 6.40 -8.40
N MET A 133 -2.35 6.44 -9.68
CA MET A 133 -3.63 7.02 -10.12
C MET A 133 -4.83 6.27 -9.51
N ALA A 134 -4.78 4.94 -9.46
CA ALA A 134 -5.80 4.14 -8.77
C ALA A 134 -5.87 4.48 -7.28
N PHE A 135 -4.73 4.69 -6.61
CA PHE A 135 -4.70 5.16 -5.22
C PHE A 135 -5.41 6.52 -5.07
N VAL A 136 -5.08 7.50 -5.91
CA VAL A 136 -5.71 8.84 -5.90
C VAL A 136 -7.22 8.76 -6.12
N ILE A 137 -7.68 7.99 -7.11
CA ILE A 137 -9.12 7.77 -7.38
C ILE A 137 -9.80 7.18 -6.15
N THR A 138 -9.22 6.14 -5.54
CA THR A 138 -9.83 5.53 -4.34
C THR A 138 -9.84 6.49 -3.15
N ASN A 139 -8.86 7.37 -3.03
CA ASN A 139 -8.83 8.42 -2.01
C ASN A 139 -9.95 9.44 -2.23
N ALA A 140 -10.17 9.89 -3.47
CA ALA A 140 -11.30 10.75 -3.80
C ALA A 140 -12.65 10.09 -3.49
N LEU A 141 -12.82 8.80 -3.83
CA LEU A 141 -14.03 8.04 -3.48
C LEU A 141 -14.25 7.94 -1.97
N GLY A 142 -13.19 7.79 -1.17
CA GLY A 142 -13.28 7.81 0.29
C GLY A 142 -13.72 9.16 0.83
N ALA A 143 -13.13 10.25 0.32
CA ALA A 143 -13.50 11.60 0.72
C ALA A 143 -14.98 11.88 0.41
N LEU A 144 -15.43 11.56 -0.81
CA LEU A 144 -16.83 11.69 -1.22
C LEU A 144 -17.74 10.86 -0.33
N ALA A 145 -17.43 9.58 -0.11
CA ALA A 145 -18.24 8.71 0.73
C ALA A 145 -18.38 9.25 2.16
N GLY A 146 -17.33 9.84 2.72
CA GLY A 146 -17.36 10.38 4.08
C GLY A 146 -18.15 11.69 4.23
N MET A 147 -18.65 12.32 3.16
CA MET A 147 -19.54 13.48 3.28
C MET A 147 -20.83 13.12 4.02
N ASP A 148 -21.35 14.04 4.82
CA ASP A 148 -22.55 13.84 5.64
C ASP A 148 -23.78 13.44 4.80
N ASP A 149 -23.93 14.01 3.60
CA ASP A 149 -25.03 13.71 2.66
C ASP A 149 -24.92 12.33 1.98
N ILE A 150 -23.76 11.66 2.06
CA ILE A 150 -23.50 10.39 1.39
C ILE A 150 -23.50 9.24 2.41
N LEU A 151 -22.40 9.02 3.14
CA LEU A 151 -22.29 7.97 4.15
C LEU A 151 -21.65 8.46 5.46
N GLY A 152 -21.29 9.74 5.57
CA GLY A 152 -20.65 10.32 6.77
C GLY A 152 -21.47 10.12 8.06
N ASN A 153 -22.80 10.14 7.93
CA ASN A 153 -23.73 9.88 9.04
C ASN A 153 -23.94 8.38 9.34
N ASN A 154 -23.57 7.49 8.42
CA ASN A 154 -23.69 6.03 8.58
C ASN A 154 -22.31 5.37 8.60
N LEU A 155 -21.62 5.54 9.73
CA LEU A 155 -20.26 5.01 9.90
C LEU A 155 -20.17 3.49 9.69
N VAL A 156 -21.20 2.72 10.04
CA VAL A 156 -21.18 1.26 9.90
C VAL A 156 -20.99 0.86 8.44
N ILE A 157 -21.74 1.49 7.52
CA ILE A 157 -21.60 1.24 6.08
C ILE A 157 -20.29 1.84 5.57
N LEU A 158 -19.95 3.07 5.98
CA LEU A 158 -18.75 3.79 5.54
C LEU A 158 -17.47 2.99 5.81
N VAL A 159 -17.28 2.52 7.05
CA VAL A 159 -16.07 1.77 7.43
C VAL A 159 -16.11 0.31 7.02
N GLY A 160 -17.30 -0.24 6.77
CA GLY A 160 -17.51 -1.61 6.32
C GLY A 160 -17.24 -1.80 4.84
N LEU A 161 -17.49 -0.78 4.03
CA LEU A 161 -17.34 -0.81 2.57
C LEU A 161 -15.97 -1.35 2.09
N PRO A 162 -14.82 -0.98 2.68
CA PRO A 162 -13.51 -1.50 2.30
C PRO A 162 -13.32 -3.01 2.45
N CYS A 163 -14.11 -3.70 3.29
CA CYS A 163 -13.96 -5.14 3.49
C CYS A 163 -14.12 -5.93 2.19
N ILE A 164 -15.06 -5.52 1.33
CA ILE A 164 -15.36 -6.17 0.05
C ILE A 164 -14.18 -6.04 -0.94
N PRO A 165 -13.71 -4.84 -1.32
CA PRO A 165 -12.59 -4.71 -2.24
C PRO A 165 -11.28 -5.23 -1.63
N SER A 166 -11.07 -5.16 -0.30
CA SER A 166 -9.89 -5.77 0.33
C SER A 166 -9.90 -7.29 0.20
N PHE A 167 -11.04 -7.96 0.39
CA PHE A 167 -11.16 -9.39 0.15
C PHE A 167 -10.93 -9.75 -1.32
N LEU A 168 -11.57 -9.01 -2.24
CA LEU A 168 -11.40 -9.21 -3.68
C LEU A 168 -9.94 -9.02 -4.11
N SER A 169 -9.24 -8.05 -3.53
CA SER A 169 -7.81 -7.81 -3.79
C SER A 169 -6.96 -9.02 -3.43
N ILE A 170 -7.29 -9.76 -2.37
CA ILE A 170 -6.60 -11.01 -2.00
C ILE A 170 -6.81 -12.06 -3.09
N VAL A 171 -8.07 -12.31 -3.47
CA VAL A 171 -8.42 -13.32 -4.48
C VAL A 171 -7.76 -13.04 -5.81
N VAL A 172 -7.84 -11.78 -6.28
CA VAL A 172 -7.21 -11.35 -7.53
C VAL A 172 -5.68 -11.45 -7.45
N SER A 173 -5.08 -11.11 -6.31
CA SER A 173 -3.61 -11.21 -6.13
C SER A 173 -3.09 -12.65 -6.25
N LEU A 174 -3.91 -13.66 -5.90
CA LEU A 174 -3.52 -15.06 -5.98
C LEU A 174 -3.39 -15.56 -7.43
N TYR A 175 -4.11 -14.95 -8.38
CA TYR A 175 -4.08 -15.31 -9.80
C TYR A 175 -2.76 -14.93 -10.49
N PHE A 176 -2.12 -13.85 -10.05
CA PHE A 176 -0.90 -13.33 -10.67
C PHE A 176 0.32 -14.25 -10.48
N HIS A 177 1.31 -14.15 -11.36
CA HIS A 177 2.58 -14.84 -11.21
C HIS A 177 3.54 -14.07 -10.29
N GLU A 178 4.52 -14.76 -9.71
CA GLU A 178 5.59 -14.05 -9.00
C GLU A 178 6.46 -13.27 -10.00
N SER A 179 7.15 -12.23 -9.53
CA SER A 179 8.06 -11.43 -10.32
C SER A 179 9.05 -12.32 -11.10
N PRO A 180 9.14 -12.18 -12.44
CA PRO A 180 10.11 -12.92 -13.23
C PRO A 180 11.54 -12.71 -12.76
N ARG A 181 11.87 -11.46 -12.40
CA ARG A 181 13.20 -11.10 -11.89
C ARG A 181 13.48 -11.79 -10.55
N PHE A 182 12.54 -11.79 -9.63
CA PHE A 182 12.70 -12.48 -8.34
C PHE A 182 12.89 -13.98 -8.52
N LEU A 183 12.07 -14.62 -9.36
CA LEU A 183 12.17 -16.05 -9.66
C LEU A 183 13.53 -16.40 -10.28
N PHE A 184 14.04 -15.55 -11.16
CA PHE A 184 15.32 -15.74 -11.79
C PHE A 184 16.49 -15.53 -10.84
N VAL A 185 16.59 -14.35 -10.22
CA VAL A 185 17.76 -13.91 -9.46
C VAL A 185 17.81 -14.55 -8.08
N LYS A 186 16.69 -14.57 -7.35
CA LYS A 186 16.66 -15.05 -5.95
C LYS A 186 16.34 -16.52 -5.82
N LYS A 187 15.52 -17.08 -6.73
CA LYS A 187 15.11 -18.49 -6.67
C LYS A 187 15.84 -19.38 -7.68
N ASN A 188 16.63 -18.81 -8.60
CA ASN A 188 17.32 -19.53 -9.67
C ASN A 188 16.39 -20.45 -10.50
N ASP A 189 15.12 -20.07 -10.65
CA ASP A 189 14.09 -20.86 -11.32
C ASP A 189 13.78 -20.25 -12.69
N ARG A 190 14.63 -20.55 -13.68
CA ARG A 190 14.51 -20.05 -15.05
C ARG A 190 13.18 -20.43 -15.70
N LYS A 191 12.66 -21.64 -15.42
CA LYS A 191 11.41 -22.13 -16.00
C LYS A 191 10.20 -21.34 -15.50
N LYS A 192 10.12 -21.06 -14.19
CA LYS A 192 9.05 -20.21 -13.65
C LYS A 192 9.21 -18.76 -14.08
N ALA A 193 10.43 -18.24 -14.13
CA ALA A 193 10.69 -16.89 -14.64
C ALA A 193 10.19 -16.73 -16.08
N GLY A 194 10.52 -17.65 -16.99
CA GLY A 194 10.03 -17.63 -18.37
C GLY A 194 8.51 -17.70 -18.49
N ARG A 195 7.85 -18.54 -17.67
CA ARG A 195 6.37 -18.58 -17.60
C ARG A 195 5.76 -17.26 -17.12
N ALA A 196 6.39 -16.61 -16.14
CA ALA A 196 5.94 -15.31 -15.66
C ALA A 196 6.11 -14.22 -16.73
N ILE A 197 7.24 -14.19 -17.47
CA ILE A 197 7.44 -13.27 -18.61
C ILE A 197 6.35 -13.50 -19.66
N LYS A 198 6.11 -14.75 -20.06
CA LYS A 198 5.07 -15.10 -21.02
C LYS A 198 3.69 -14.63 -20.56
N PHE A 199 3.38 -14.78 -19.27
CA PHE A 199 2.10 -14.35 -18.69
C PHE A 199 1.94 -12.82 -18.72
N TYR A 200 2.99 -12.05 -18.40
CA TYR A 200 2.90 -10.60 -18.28
C TYR A 200 3.13 -9.83 -19.59
N GLN A 201 3.95 -10.36 -20.51
CA GLN A 201 4.36 -9.68 -21.74
C GLN A 201 3.83 -10.36 -23.01
N GLY A 202 3.39 -11.62 -22.95
CA GLY A 202 2.77 -12.31 -24.10
C GLY A 202 3.71 -12.58 -25.28
N ILE A 203 5.03 -12.52 -25.06
CA ILE A 203 6.06 -12.63 -26.12
C ILE A 203 6.46 -14.08 -26.45
N ASP A 204 7.18 -14.24 -27.56
CA ASP A 204 7.69 -15.53 -28.06
C ASP A 204 8.86 -16.09 -27.21
N GLU A 205 9.16 -17.39 -27.38
CA GLU A 205 10.19 -18.08 -26.58
C GLU A 205 11.61 -17.57 -26.82
N GLN A 206 11.91 -17.04 -28.01
CA GLN A 206 13.23 -16.51 -28.34
C GLN A 206 13.46 -15.19 -27.59
N SER A 207 12.47 -14.30 -27.61
CA SER A 207 12.47 -13.05 -26.85
C SER A 207 12.55 -13.28 -25.34
N ILE A 208 11.85 -14.30 -24.80
CA ILE A 208 11.97 -14.70 -23.39
C ILE A 208 13.41 -15.08 -23.05
N THR A 209 14.06 -15.87 -23.90
CA THR A 209 15.45 -16.31 -23.69
C THR A 209 16.40 -15.11 -23.67
N THR A 210 16.20 -14.12 -24.54
CA THR A 210 16.96 -12.87 -24.53
C THR A 210 16.79 -12.10 -23.22
N ILE A 211 15.57 -11.95 -22.71
CA ILE A 211 15.31 -11.25 -21.42
C ILE A 211 15.97 -12.00 -20.26
N LEU A 212 15.86 -13.33 -20.22
CA LEU A 212 16.54 -14.13 -19.19
C LEU A 212 18.06 -13.95 -19.24
N SER A 213 18.65 -13.89 -20.43
CA SER A 213 20.09 -13.61 -20.58
C SER A 213 20.48 -12.21 -20.11
N SER A 214 19.61 -11.19 -20.29
CA SER A 214 19.87 -9.85 -19.73
C SER A 214 19.86 -9.83 -18.20
N TYR A 215 19.04 -10.67 -17.56
CA TYR A 215 19.08 -10.81 -16.11
C TYR A 215 20.40 -11.41 -15.63
N GLU A 216 21.00 -12.35 -16.37
CA GLU A 216 22.32 -12.94 -16.04
C GLU A 216 23.42 -11.89 -16.07
N ALA A 217 23.44 -11.06 -17.12
CA ALA A 217 24.39 -9.96 -17.26
C ALA A 217 24.23 -8.95 -16.11
N GLU A 218 23.00 -8.63 -15.70
CA GLU A 218 22.72 -7.75 -14.56
C GLU A 218 23.10 -8.36 -13.20
N THR A 219 23.01 -9.69 -13.00
CA THR A 219 23.43 -10.32 -11.73
C THR A 219 24.93 -10.22 -11.45
N SER A 220 25.74 -9.90 -12.46
CA SER A 220 27.19 -9.75 -12.33
C SER A 220 27.59 -8.41 -11.68
N THR A 221 26.65 -7.46 -11.57
CA THR A 221 26.82 -6.21 -10.83
C THR A 221 26.04 -6.26 -9.51
N SER A 222 26.76 -6.14 -8.39
CA SER A 222 26.24 -6.26 -7.02
C SER A 222 24.99 -5.43 -6.77
N TYR A 223 24.00 -6.01 -6.09
CA TYR A 223 22.72 -5.38 -5.79
C TYR A 223 22.81 -4.39 -4.63
N GLY A 224 22.41 -3.15 -4.94
CA GLY A 224 22.10 -2.06 -4.01
C GLY A 224 21.31 -2.49 -2.78
N SER A 225 21.98 -2.68 -1.64
CA SER A 225 21.32 -2.68 -0.32
C SER A 225 20.75 -1.29 -0.01
N ILE A 226 19.75 -1.15 0.88
CA ILE A 226 19.38 0.16 1.47
C ILE A 226 20.62 0.87 2.03
N LYS A 227 21.57 0.09 2.58
CA LYS A 227 22.88 0.61 3.01
C LYS A 227 23.68 1.18 1.84
N GLU A 228 23.71 0.49 0.70
CA GLU A 228 24.39 0.97 -0.50
C GLU A 228 23.68 2.19 -1.11
N LEU A 229 22.36 2.30 -1.03
CA LEU A 229 21.62 3.49 -1.47
C LEU A 229 22.01 4.75 -0.66
N CYS A 230 22.16 4.62 0.65
CA CYS A 230 22.61 5.71 1.53
C CYS A 230 24.12 5.99 1.39
N LEU A 231 24.93 4.97 1.10
CA LEU A 231 26.39 5.06 0.99
C LEU A 231 26.88 5.47 -0.40
N ALA A 232 26.11 5.19 -1.47
CA ALA A 232 26.47 5.43 -2.85
C ALA A 232 26.43 6.93 -3.19
N LYS A 233 27.62 7.52 -3.33
CA LYS A 233 27.80 8.96 -3.61
C LYS A 233 27.07 9.43 -4.88
N HIS A 234 26.87 8.54 -5.86
CA HIS A 234 26.19 8.86 -7.13
C HIS A 234 24.65 8.92 -7.02
N VAL A 235 24.04 8.21 -6.06
CA VAL A 235 22.57 8.20 -5.86
C VAL A 235 22.12 9.32 -4.91
N ARG A 236 23.02 9.81 -4.04
CA ARG A 236 22.73 10.85 -3.04
C ARG A 236 22.14 12.14 -3.60
N LYS A 237 22.57 12.57 -4.79
CA LYS A 237 22.02 13.79 -5.43
C LYS A 237 20.56 13.60 -5.85
N GLY A 238 20.20 12.41 -6.35
CA GLY A 238 18.81 12.07 -6.69
C GLY A 238 17.93 11.90 -5.45
N LEU A 239 18.46 11.24 -4.40
CA LEU A 239 17.80 11.14 -3.10
C LEU A 239 17.54 12.52 -2.47
N PHE A 240 18.56 13.37 -2.47
CA PHE A 240 18.45 14.74 -1.97
C PHE A 240 17.44 15.54 -2.77
N LEU A 241 17.45 15.44 -4.10
CA LEU A 241 16.46 16.12 -4.95
C LEU A 241 15.03 15.67 -4.62
N GLY A 242 14.81 14.35 -4.47
CA GLY A 242 13.49 13.81 -4.10
C GLY A 242 13.03 14.33 -2.74
N TRP A 243 13.88 14.27 -1.71
CA TRP A 243 13.53 14.77 -0.38
C TRP A 243 13.36 16.29 -0.34
N TYR A 244 14.24 17.02 -1.01
CA TYR A 244 14.21 18.47 -1.07
C TYR A 244 12.94 18.97 -1.73
N ILE A 245 12.55 18.42 -2.88
CA ILE A 245 11.30 18.83 -3.56
C ILE A 245 10.09 18.53 -2.67
N HIS A 246 10.01 17.34 -2.07
CA HIS A 246 8.87 16.99 -1.23
C HIS A 246 8.81 17.78 0.09
N LEU A 247 9.95 18.18 0.66
CA LEU A 247 10.00 18.98 1.89
C LEU A 247 9.72 20.46 1.67
N PHE A 248 10.12 21.03 0.52
CA PHE A 248 10.00 22.47 0.25
C PHE A 248 8.80 22.86 -0.62
N PHE A 249 8.31 21.95 -1.48
CA PHE A 249 7.15 22.18 -2.34
C PHE A 249 5.93 21.33 -1.96
N GLY A 250 6.00 20.54 -0.88
CA GLY A 250 4.88 19.74 -0.37
C GLY A 250 3.86 20.51 0.47
N HIS A 251 3.73 21.83 0.26
CA HIS A 251 2.71 22.68 0.89
C HIS A 251 1.52 22.89 -0.04
#